data_AF-A0A1Y2HC83-F1
#
_entry.id   AF-A0A1Y2HC83-F1
#
_cell.length_a   1.000
_cell.length_b   1.000
_cell.length_c   1.000
_cell.angle_alpha   90.00
_cell.angle_beta   90.00
_cell.angle_gamma   90.00
#
_symmetry.space_group_name_H-M   'P 1'
#
loop_
_entity.id
_entity.type
_entity.pdbx_description
1 polymer ?
#
loop_
_entity_poly.entity_id
_entity_poly.type
_entity_poly.pdbx_seq_one_letter_code
_entity_poly.pdbx_strand_id
1 'polypeptide(L)'
;MIRPSPSSSSAPAAAAAAIGALAIRRSLLHTSRPMLLATATAADVESSATTGRSRSGKKLNRVQAWLASEGKVFQQVHTGGSNYVSRRGDQPFPMNPLFRPVPPLADRVRNDIFTQATQAGGKSVAELAASFRLSEARIKAIIKLKQHERTLVQEQGFQLQHAFREGMERMLGSLTRRPGGLDVAYVKPIRADPPYLLALDEDAVFEKEDALRMLKAGSAHGTDSAAERKAFKEKSKKKEPVVFVKETKRGKMVFNLNADVTQGHVKRVYKTELKSY
;
A
#
# COMPACT_ATOMS: atom_id res chain seq x y z
N MET A 1 60.18 -8.72 -38.16
CA MET A 1 59.83 -8.12 -36.85
C MET A 1 61.02 -7.27 -36.41
N ILE A 2 61.15 -6.04 -36.90
CA ILE A 2 60.65 -4.77 -36.32
C ILE A 2 61.40 -4.38 -35.02
N ARG A 3 62.52 -3.66 -35.20
CA ARG A 3 62.85 -2.30 -34.69
C ARG A 3 62.98 -2.03 -33.15
N PRO A 4 63.64 -0.92 -32.72
CA PRO A 4 64.80 -0.93 -31.81
C PRO A 4 64.62 -0.11 -30.50
N SER A 5 65.68 -0.03 -29.69
CA SER A 5 65.95 0.91 -28.57
C SER A 5 66.26 2.35 -29.08
N PRO A 6 66.63 3.42 -28.29
CA PRO A 6 66.68 3.70 -26.84
C PRO A 6 66.21 5.15 -26.40
N SER A 7 66.33 5.47 -25.09
CA SER A 7 66.77 6.76 -24.47
C SER A 7 65.80 7.91 -24.06
N SER A 8 66.25 8.64 -23.02
CA SER A 8 65.87 9.98 -22.51
C SER A 8 64.65 10.05 -21.55
N SER A 9 64.50 10.92 -20.56
CA SER A 9 65.32 11.98 -19.94
C SER A 9 64.51 12.57 -18.77
N SER A 10 65.21 13.00 -17.72
CA SER A 10 64.94 14.13 -16.78
C SER A 10 63.59 14.32 -16.05
N ALA A 11 63.71 14.46 -14.73
CA ALA A 11 62.79 15.12 -13.78
C ALA A 11 62.51 16.62 -14.10
N PRO A 12 61.58 17.28 -13.39
CA PRO A 12 61.92 18.03 -12.14
C PRO A 12 60.90 17.85 -11.00
N ALA A 13 61.31 17.80 -9.72
CA ALA A 13 61.49 18.92 -8.76
C ALA A 13 60.23 19.81 -8.59
N ALA A 14 59.49 19.76 -7.48
CA ALA A 14 59.75 20.33 -6.15
C ALA A 14 59.64 21.88 -6.05
N ALA A 15 58.52 22.35 -5.47
CA ALA A 15 58.35 23.57 -4.67
C ALA A 15 56.97 23.43 -3.96
N ALA A 16 56.78 23.31 -2.64
CA ALA A 16 57.30 23.96 -1.44
C ALA A 16 56.73 25.37 -1.16
N ALA A 17 55.61 25.42 -0.42
CA ALA A 17 55.24 26.37 0.65
C ALA A 17 53.83 25.99 1.17
N ALA A 18 53.57 25.50 2.40
CA ALA A 18 53.67 26.15 3.73
C ALA A 18 52.78 27.42 3.79
N ILE A 19 51.80 27.68 4.68
CA ILE A 19 51.36 27.23 6.01
C ILE A 19 49.88 27.71 6.15
N GLY A 20 49.04 27.01 6.93
CA GLY A 20 47.77 27.60 7.38
C GLY A 20 46.80 26.60 8.01
N ALA A 21 47.05 26.22 9.26
CA ALA A 21 46.09 25.49 10.09
C ALA A 21 45.02 26.45 10.64
N LEU A 22 43.73 26.10 10.57
CA LEU A 22 42.85 26.13 11.74
C LEU A 22 41.54 25.36 11.53
N ALA A 23 41.06 24.84 12.64
CA ALA A 23 40.04 23.83 12.82
C ALA A 23 38.58 24.31 12.65
N ILE A 24 37.76 23.38 12.15
CA ILE A 24 36.43 22.94 12.65
C ILE A 24 35.42 24.04 13.04
N ARG A 25 34.23 24.04 12.39
CA ARG A 25 32.91 23.81 13.03
C ARG A 25 31.72 23.81 12.06
N ARG A 26 31.04 22.65 12.02
CA ARG A 26 29.57 22.40 12.08
C ARG A 26 28.58 23.35 11.40
N SER A 27 27.83 22.75 10.45
CA SER A 27 26.36 22.73 10.26
C SER A 27 25.51 24.00 10.39
N LEU A 28 24.49 24.12 9.52
CA LEU A 28 23.04 24.29 9.79
C LEU A 28 22.36 24.66 8.45
N LEU A 29 21.56 23.80 7.82
CA LEU A 29 20.13 23.61 8.04
C LEU A 29 19.34 24.92 8.14
N HIS A 30 18.55 25.17 7.09
CA HIS A 30 17.43 26.09 7.07
C HIS A 30 16.38 25.57 8.06
N THR A 31 16.27 26.25 9.20
CA THR A 31 15.11 26.17 10.08
C THR A 31 14.62 27.59 10.29
N SER A 32 13.32 27.75 10.10
CA SER A 32 12.57 28.98 10.30
C SER A 32 12.92 29.63 11.63
N ARG A 33 13.37 30.89 11.55
CA ARG A 33 13.58 31.76 12.70
C ARG A 33 12.21 32.23 13.22
N PRO A 34 11.90 32.06 14.50
CA PRO A 34 10.79 32.74 15.13
C PRO A 34 11.15 34.23 15.31
N MET A 35 10.20 35.09 14.94
CA MET A 35 10.30 36.54 15.05
C MET A 35 9.99 36.94 16.50
N LEU A 36 10.99 37.40 17.27
CA LEU A 36 10.76 38.20 18.48
C LEU A 36 11.98 39.10 18.75
N LEU A 37 11.84 40.39 18.45
CA LEU A 37 12.38 41.46 19.28
C LEU A 37 11.58 42.74 19.02
N ALA A 38 10.58 43.00 19.87
CA ALA A 38 10.08 44.34 20.12
C ALA A 38 10.33 44.63 21.59
N THR A 39 11.07 45.70 21.83
CA THR A 39 11.42 46.25 23.14
C THR A 39 10.16 46.74 23.85
N ALA A 40 9.85 46.18 25.01
CA ALA A 40 8.93 46.76 25.97
C ALA A 40 9.52 46.58 27.38
N THR A 41 9.97 47.72 27.89
CA THR A 41 10.10 48.15 29.30
C THR A 41 9.85 47.13 30.40
N ALA A 42 10.83 47.05 31.30
CA ALA A 42 10.75 46.43 32.61
C ALA A 42 9.69 47.09 33.50
N ALA A 43 8.69 46.32 33.93
CA ALA A 43 8.04 46.34 35.25
C ALA A 43 6.83 45.41 35.18
N ASP A 44 6.63 44.62 36.25
CA ASP A 44 5.42 43.85 36.56
C ASP A 44 5.03 42.70 35.60
N VAL A 45 5.43 41.47 35.93
CA VAL A 45 4.53 40.34 36.26
C VAL A 45 5.41 39.24 36.86
N GLU A 46 5.68 39.35 38.15
CA GLU A 46 5.99 38.21 39.01
C GLU A 46 4.66 37.65 39.52
N SER A 47 4.20 36.52 38.97
CA SER A 47 3.44 35.48 39.69
C SER A 47 2.82 34.46 38.73
N SER A 48 2.99 33.18 39.08
CA SER A 48 2.32 32.00 38.50
C SER A 48 2.83 31.43 37.17
N ALA A 49 4.09 30.98 37.12
CA ALA A 49 4.53 30.01 36.11
C ALA A 49 5.68 29.10 36.57
N THR A 50 5.69 28.62 37.82
CA THR A 50 6.83 27.83 38.35
C THR A 50 6.42 26.59 39.16
N THR A 51 5.54 25.74 38.64
CA THR A 51 5.38 24.36 39.16
C THR A 51 5.20 23.26 38.10
N GLY A 52 5.22 23.58 36.80
CA GLY A 52 4.99 22.59 35.73
C GLY A 52 6.23 21.99 35.04
N ARG A 53 7.41 22.62 35.15
CA ARG A 53 8.54 22.36 34.21
C ARG A 53 9.46 21.18 34.59
N SER A 54 9.38 20.67 35.82
CA SER A 54 10.34 19.67 36.36
C SER A 54 10.01 18.20 36.02
N ARG A 55 8.74 17.86 35.77
CA ARG A 55 8.33 16.45 35.52
C ARG A 55 8.57 15.98 34.08
N SER A 56 8.73 16.91 33.13
CA SER A 56 9.00 16.63 31.71
C SER A 56 10.46 16.25 31.45
N GLY A 57 11.41 16.92 32.13
CA GLY A 57 12.85 16.71 31.90
C GLY A 57 13.32 15.27 32.13
N LYS A 58 12.83 14.58 33.17
CA LYS A 58 13.19 13.18 33.43
C LYS A 58 12.72 12.22 32.33
N LYS A 59 11.55 12.48 31.73
CA LYS A 59 11.01 11.68 30.61
C LYS A 59 11.79 11.94 29.33
N LEU A 60 12.11 13.21 29.05
CA LEU A 60 12.94 13.60 27.91
C LEU A 60 14.34 12.97 28.01
N ASN A 61 14.95 12.97 29.20
CA ASN A 61 16.24 12.33 29.42
C ASN A 61 16.21 10.82 29.15
N ARG A 62 15.11 10.13 29.51
CA ARG A 62 14.94 8.70 29.20
C ARG A 62 14.79 8.44 27.71
N VAL A 63 14.02 9.27 27.01
CA VAL A 63 13.85 9.18 25.55
C VAL A 63 15.18 9.44 24.84
N GLN A 64 15.93 10.46 25.26
CA GLN A 64 17.26 10.75 24.71
C GLN A 64 18.25 9.63 24.99
N ALA A 65 18.24 9.06 26.20
CA ALA A 65 19.07 7.91 26.54
C ALA A 65 18.73 6.70 25.64
N TRP A 66 17.45 6.44 25.38
CA TRP A 66 17.02 5.38 24.46
C TRP A 66 17.42 5.66 23.01
N LEU A 67 17.20 6.89 22.51
CA LEU A 67 17.62 7.30 21.16
C LEU A 67 19.14 7.21 20.98
N ALA A 68 19.92 7.44 22.03
CA ALA A 68 21.38 7.31 22.02
C ALA A 68 21.86 5.85 22.07
N SER A 69 21.08 4.95 22.69
CA SER A 69 21.37 3.52 22.81
C SER A 69 20.61 2.71 21.76
N GLU A 70 19.56 1.98 22.17
CA GLU A 70 18.78 1.05 21.36
C GLU A 70 18.14 1.73 20.13
N GLY A 71 17.67 2.95 20.30
CA GLY A 71 16.99 3.74 19.27
C GLY A 71 17.89 4.13 18.10
N LYS A 72 19.22 4.11 18.30
CA LYS A 72 20.21 4.51 17.28
C LYS A 72 20.15 3.64 16.04
N VAL A 73 19.77 2.37 16.19
CA VAL A 73 19.64 1.40 15.09
C VAL A 73 18.56 1.82 14.09
N PHE A 74 17.53 2.56 14.54
CA PHE A 74 16.42 3.01 13.70
C PHE A 74 16.66 4.38 13.05
N GLN A 75 17.76 5.05 13.37
CA GLN A 75 18.11 6.34 12.77
C GLN A 75 18.57 6.18 11.31
N GLN A 76 19.22 5.06 11.00
CA GLN A 76 19.72 4.76 9.67
C GLN A 76 18.79 3.81 8.94
N VAL A 77 18.60 4.07 7.65
CA VAL A 77 17.89 3.16 6.76
C VAL A 77 18.74 1.92 6.58
N HIS A 78 18.27 0.80 7.10
CA HIS A 78 18.84 -0.49 6.75
C HIS A 78 18.50 -0.86 5.30
N THR A 79 19.33 -1.69 4.68
CA THR A 79 19.17 -2.08 3.28
C THR A 79 18.81 -3.56 3.21
N GLY A 80 17.71 -3.91 2.53
CA GLY A 80 17.38 -5.31 2.20
C GLY A 80 16.37 -6.01 3.11
N GLY A 81 15.69 -5.30 4.01
CA GLY A 81 14.65 -5.86 4.89
C GLY A 81 13.77 -4.76 5.47
N SER A 82 12.96 -5.05 6.50
CA SER A 82 12.21 -4.06 7.31
C SER A 82 12.75 -3.97 8.74
N ASN A 83 12.94 -2.75 9.28
CA ASN A 83 13.67 -2.52 10.53
C ASN A 83 12.66 -2.28 11.62
N TYR A 84 12.02 -3.36 12.03
CA TYR A 84 10.97 -3.26 13.02
C TYR A 84 11.52 -3.14 14.44
N VAL A 85 10.75 -2.49 15.31
CA VAL A 85 11.10 -2.31 16.72
C VAL A 85 11.14 -3.64 17.47
N SER A 86 10.43 -4.66 16.97
CA SER A 86 10.46 -5.99 17.57
C SER A 86 11.80 -6.69 17.36
N ARG A 87 12.16 -7.57 18.29
CA ARG A 87 13.37 -8.42 18.17
C ARG A 87 13.32 -9.40 16.99
N ARG A 88 12.15 -9.60 16.37
CA ARG A 88 11.96 -10.43 15.18
C ARG A 88 11.80 -9.52 13.96
N GLY A 89 12.62 -9.72 12.93
CA GLY A 89 12.67 -8.86 11.74
C GLY A 89 11.39 -8.88 10.87
N ASP A 90 10.50 -9.85 11.05
CA ASP A 90 9.21 -9.97 10.34
C ASP A 90 8.02 -9.38 11.12
N GLN A 91 8.26 -8.89 12.34
CA GLN A 91 7.21 -8.46 13.26
C GLN A 91 7.31 -6.95 13.54
N PRO A 92 6.41 -6.10 13.02
CA PRO A 92 6.42 -4.66 13.29
C PRO A 92 6.10 -4.30 14.74
N PHE A 93 5.20 -5.04 15.38
CA PHE A 93 4.70 -4.70 16.71
C PHE A 93 5.03 -5.82 17.71
N PRO A 94 5.79 -5.55 18.78
CA PRO A 94 6.17 -6.58 19.74
C PRO A 94 4.97 -7.29 20.39
N MET A 95 3.90 -6.52 20.64
CA MET A 95 2.68 -7.01 21.29
C MET A 95 1.71 -7.72 20.33
N ASN A 96 1.94 -7.69 19.02
CA ASN A 96 1.09 -8.35 18.03
C ASN A 96 1.91 -9.32 17.15
N PRO A 97 2.04 -10.60 17.55
CA PRO A 97 2.81 -11.59 16.79
C PRO A 97 2.11 -12.13 15.54
N LEU A 98 0.81 -11.87 15.40
CA LEU A 98 0.00 -12.33 14.26
C LEU A 98 0.15 -11.42 13.05
N PHE A 99 0.35 -10.12 13.28
CA PHE A 99 0.51 -9.17 12.20
C PHE A 99 1.94 -9.24 11.64
N ARG A 100 2.08 -9.89 10.47
CA ARG A 100 3.35 -10.06 9.75
C ARG A 100 3.16 -9.61 8.31
N PRO A 101 3.56 -8.38 7.97
CA PRO A 101 3.36 -7.86 6.62
C PRO A 101 4.22 -8.62 5.62
N VAL A 102 3.59 -9.07 4.54
CA VAL A 102 4.30 -9.66 3.40
C VAL A 102 5.04 -8.55 2.65
N PRO A 103 6.29 -8.75 2.21
CA PRO A 103 7.02 -7.72 1.49
C PRO A 103 6.32 -7.33 0.18
N PRO A 104 6.39 -6.05 -0.23
CA PRO A 104 5.77 -5.59 -1.48
C PRO A 104 6.49 -6.17 -2.70
N LEU A 105 5.84 -6.13 -3.86
CA LEU A 105 6.46 -6.54 -5.12
C LEU A 105 7.35 -5.42 -5.66
N ALA A 106 8.55 -5.77 -6.14
CA ALA A 106 9.43 -4.82 -6.80
C ALA A 106 8.78 -4.23 -8.06
N ASP A 107 9.07 -2.97 -8.37
CA ASP A 107 8.53 -2.26 -9.54
C ASP A 107 8.84 -2.99 -10.84
N ARG A 108 10.05 -3.56 -10.95
CA ARG A 108 10.45 -4.38 -12.10
C ARG A 108 9.47 -5.52 -12.36
N VAL A 109 9.13 -6.30 -11.33
CA VAL A 109 8.15 -7.40 -11.43
C VAL A 109 6.76 -6.89 -11.80
N ARG A 110 6.35 -5.74 -11.24
CA ARG A 110 5.07 -5.10 -11.59
C ARG A 110 5.03 -4.67 -13.07
N ASN A 111 6.14 -4.16 -13.60
CA ASN A 111 6.29 -3.83 -15.02
C ASN A 111 6.26 -5.09 -15.89
N ASP A 112 6.89 -6.18 -15.46
CA ASP A 112 6.86 -7.46 -16.19
C ASP A 112 5.45 -8.04 -16.28
N ILE A 113 4.67 -7.96 -15.19
CA ILE A 113 3.26 -8.35 -15.19
C ILE A 113 2.47 -7.49 -16.18
N PHE A 114 2.69 -6.17 -16.14
CA PHE A 114 1.99 -5.23 -16.99
C PHE A 114 2.30 -5.46 -18.49
N THR A 115 3.58 -5.61 -18.83
CA THR A 115 4.02 -5.85 -20.21
C THR A 115 3.43 -7.14 -20.77
N GLN A 116 3.46 -8.25 -20.02
CA GLN A 116 2.86 -9.52 -20.43
C GLN A 116 1.32 -9.45 -20.59
N ALA A 117 0.65 -8.57 -19.83
CA ALA A 117 -0.78 -8.35 -19.98
C ALA A 117 -1.15 -7.50 -21.21
N THR A 118 -0.28 -6.57 -21.60
CA THR A 118 -0.55 -5.62 -22.71
C THR A 118 -0.01 -6.02 -24.08
N GLN A 119 0.82 -7.06 -24.16
CA GLN A 119 1.34 -7.58 -25.43
C GLN A 119 0.20 -8.05 -26.36
N ALA A 120 0.43 -8.05 -27.67
CA ALA A 120 -0.54 -8.58 -28.64
C ALA A 120 -0.74 -10.08 -28.38
N GLY A 121 -1.96 -10.49 -28.04
CA GLY A 121 -2.25 -11.85 -27.53
C GLY A 121 -1.86 -12.04 -26.05
N GLY A 122 -1.84 -10.97 -25.27
CA GLY A 122 -1.40 -10.96 -23.87
C GLY A 122 -2.07 -12.02 -23.00
N LYS A 123 -1.32 -12.47 -21.99
CA LYS A 123 -1.76 -13.54 -21.09
C LYS A 123 -3.00 -13.14 -20.31
N SER A 124 -3.90 -14.10 -20.10
CA SER A 124 -5.08 -13.85 -19.27
C SER A 124 -4.67 -13.58 -17.82
N VAL A 125 -5.53 -12.87 -17.07
CA VAL A 125 -5.26 -12.58 -15.65
C VAL A 125 -5.07 -13.85 -14.83
N ALA A 126 -5.80 -14.93 -15.16
CA ALA A 126 -5.69 -16.22 -14.50
C ALA A 126 -4.32 -16.88 -14.77
N GLU A 127 -3.82 -16.83 -16.01
CA GLU A 127 -2.48 -17.33 -16.36
C GLU A 127 -1.38 -16.52 -15.68
N LEU A 128 -1.53 -15.20 -15.60
CA LEU A 128 -0.60 -14.34 -14.87
C LEU A 128 -0.61 -14.64 -13.37
N ALA A 129 -1.79 -14.84 -12.78
CA ALA A 129 -1.94 -15.23 -11.38
C ALA A 129 -1.22 -16.56 -11.10
N ALA A 130 -1.41 -17.56 -11.97
CA ALA A 130 -0.75 -18.86 -11.86
C ALA A 130 0.77 -18.77 -12.03
N SER A 131 1.25 -18.02 -13.03
CA SER A 131 2.68 -17.92 -13.34
C SER A 131 3.47 -17.12 -12.29
N PHE A 132 2.89 -16.06 -11.74
CA PHE A 132 3.52 -15.21 -10.73
C PHE A 132 3.18 -15.62 -9.28
N ARG A 133 2.30 -16.61 -9.09
CA ARG A 133 1.83 -17.10 -7.76
C ARG A 133 1.17 -15.99 -6.92
N LEU A 134 0.45 -15.09 -7.58
CA LEU A 134 -0.27 -13.97 -6.96
C LEU A 134 -1.77 -14.14 -7.12
N SER A 135 -2.55 -13.51 -6.26
CA SER A 135 -4.00 -13.51 -6.42
C SER A 135 -4.44 -12.73 -7.66
N GLU A 136 -5.54 -13.18 -8.30
CA GLU A 136 -6.10 -12.46 -9.46
C GLU A 136 -6.46 -11.01 -9.13
N ALA A 137 -6.98 -10.76 -7.92
CA ALA A 137 -7.31 -9.41 -7.46
C ALA A 137 -6.07 -8.51 -7.42
N ARG A 138 -4.94 -9.04 -6.94
CA ARG A 138 -3.66 -8.33 -6.89
C ARG A 138 -3.11 -8.06 -8.29
N ILE A 139 -3.18 -9.03 -9.20
CA ILE A 139 -2.81 -8.83 -10.61
C ILE A 139 -3.66 -7.74 -11.26
N LYS A 140 -5.00 -7.79 -11.10
CA LYS A 140 -5.90 -6.75 -11.64
C LYS A 140 -5.56 -5.36 -11.10
N ALA A 141 -5.26 -5.26 -9.80
CA ALA A 141 -4.86 -4.01 -9.17
C ALA A 141 -3.53 -3.48 -9.74
N ILE A 142 -2.52 -4.34 -9.92
CA ILE A 142 -1.24 -3.96 -10.52
C ILE A 142 -1.43 -3.42 -11.92
N ILE A 143 -2.22 -4.12 -12.75
CA ILE A 143 -2.50 -3.69 -14.13
C ILE A 143 -3.16 -2.30 -14.13
N LYS A 144 -4.21 -2.10 -13.31
CA LYS A 144 -4.90 -0.81 -13.22
C LYS A 144 -3.98 0.32 -12.76
N LEU A 145 -3.17 0.09 -11.73
CA LEU A 145 -2.25 1.11 -11.22
C LEU A 145 -1.19 1.49 -12.26
N LYS A 146 -0.70 0.53 -13.04
CA LYS A 146 0.26 0.79 -14.12
C LYS A 146 -0.36 1.49 -15.33
N GLN A 147 -1.63 1.21 -15.64
CA GLN A 147 -2.37 2.00 -16.63
C GLN A 147 -2.47 3.45 -16.18
N HIS A 148 -2.89 3.67 -14.93
CA HIS A 148 -3.02 5.01 -14.39
C HIS A 148 -1.69 5.77 -14.34
N GLU A 149 -0.60 5.09 -13.96
CA GLU A 149 0.75 5.66 -14.01
C GLU A 149 1.10 6.19 -15.40
N ARG A 150 0.81 5.43 -16.47
CA ARG A 150 1.05 5.86 -17.86
C ARG A 150 0.18 7.05 -18.24
N THR A 151 -1.10 7.03 -17.89
CA THR A 151 -2.03 8.15 -18.11
C THR A 151 -1.52 9.43 -17.46
N LEU A 152 -1.07 9.37 -16.20
CA LEU A 152 -0.54 10.56 -15.49
C LEU A 152 0.71 11.12 -16.17
N VAL A 153 1.60 10.26 -16.66
CA VAL A 153 2.83 10.69 -17.35
C VAL A 153 2.50 11.28 -18.73
N GLN A 154 1.66 10.60 -19.50
CA GLN A 154 1.40 10.95 -20.89
C GLN A 154 0.42 12.11 -21.05
N GLU A 155 -0.67 12.12 -20.29
CA GLU A 155 -1.73 13.12 -20.44
C GLU A 155 -1.48 14.35 -19.56
N GLN A 156 -0.95 14.14 -18.36
CA GLN A 156 -0.82 15.22 -17.36
C GLN A 156 0.62 15.70 -17.18
N GLY A 157 1.60 15.04 -17.81
CA GLY A 157 3.02 15.41 -17.69
C GLY A 157 3.59 15.24 -16.28
N PHE A 158 3.01 14.37 -15.46
CA PHE A 158 3.44 14.18 -14.07
C PHE A 158 4.84 13.52 -13.99
N GLN A 159 5.73 14.08 -13.17
CA GLN A 159 7.05 13.51 -12.94
C GLN A 159 7.04 12.48 -11.80
N LEU A 160 7.39 11.24 -12.11
CA LEU A 160 7.45 10.18 -11.10
C LEU A 160 8.63 10.35 -10.14
N GLN A 161 8.34 10.18 -8.85
CA GLN A 161 9.35 10.17 -7.79
C GLN A 161 10.09 8.82 -7.71
N HIS A 162 10.96 8.55 -8.69
CA HIS A 162 11.70 7.28 -8.77
C HIS A 162 12.60 7.04 -7.55
N ALA A 163 13.31 8.07 -7.08
CA ALA A 163 14.20 7.97 -5.93
C ALA A 163 13.47 7.56 -4.64
N PHE A 164 12.27 8.11 -4.43
CA PHE A 164 11.42 7.75 -3.28
C PHE A 164 10.98 6.28 -3.37
N ARG A 165 10.48 5.87 -4.54
CA ARG A 165 10.08 4.48 -4.80
C ARG A 165 11.23 3.50 -4.55
N GLU A 166 12.42 3.79 -5.05
CA GLU A 166 13.61 2.95 -4.85
C GLU A 166 14.04 2.89 -3.38
N GLY A 167 13.98 4.02 -2.66
CA GLY A 167 14.21 4.07 -1.23
C GLY A 167 13.24 3.17 -0.46
N MET A 168 11.95 3.25 -0.78
CA MET A 168 10.91 2.44 -0.16
C MET A 168 11.07 0.95 -0.47
N GLU A 169 11.42 0.59 -1.71
CA GLU A 169 11.67 -0.81 -2.07
C GLU A 169 12.87 -1.40 -1.31
N ARG A 170 13.92 -0.60 -1.11
CA ARG A 170 15.09 -0.97 -0.30
C ARG A 170 14.75 -1.14 1.18
N MET A 171 13.87 -0.28 1.71
CA MET A 171 13.42 -0.26 3.11
C MET A 171 12.40 -1.34 3.47
N LEU A 172 11.73 -1.92 2.48
CA LEU A 172 10.69 -2.92 2.70
C LEU A 172 11.11 -4.32 2.23
N GLY A 173 12.33 -4.47 1.72
CA GLY A 173 12.83 -5.72 1.17
C GLY A 173 11.95 -6.24 0.03
N SER A 174 11.66 -5.40 -0.97
CA SER A 174 10.71 -5.75 -2.03
C SER A 174 11.10 -7.05 -2.77
N LEU A 175 10.09 -7.86 -3.08
CA LEU A 175 10.26 -9.13 -3.76
C LEU A 175 10.66 -8.89 -5.22
N THR A 176 11.92 -9.16 -5.52
CA THR A 176 12.47 -9.15 -6.88
C THR A 176 12.25 -10.48 -7.59
N ARG A 177 12.18 -11.57 -6.82
CA ARG A 177 11.91 -12.93 -7.32
C ARG A 177 10.46 -13.30 -7.07
N ARG A 178 9.94 -14.23 -7.89
CA ARG A 178 8.63 -14.85 -7.66
C ARG A 178 8.54 -15.34 -6.20
N PRO A 179 7.45 -15.03 -5.48
CA PRO A 179 7.26 -15.54 -4.13
C PRO A 179 7.28 -17.07 -4.15
N GLY A 180 8.01 -17.66 -3.20
CA GLY A 180 8.13 -19.12 -3.10
C GLY A 180 6.79 -19.79 -2.78
N GLY A 181 5.91 -19.12 -2.03
CA GLY A 181 4.55 -19.55 -1.72
C GLY A 181 3.49 -18.85 -2.59
N LEU A 182 2.34 -19.49 -2.74
CA LEU A 182 1.13 -18.80 -3.18
C LEU A 182 0.76 -17.73 -2.15
N ASP A 183 0.23 -16.61 -2.61
CA ASP A 183 -0.33 -15.56 -1.75
C ASP A 183 -1.60 -16.13 -1.03
N VAL A 184 -1.37 -16.84 0.08
CA VAL A 184 -2.38 -17.64 0.82
C VAL A 184 -3.50 -16.76 1.38
N ALA A 185 -3.29 -15.44 1.45
CA ALA A 185 -4.29 -14.45 1.83
C ALA A 185 -5.53 -14.45 0.90
N TYR A 186 -5.50 -15.17 -0.22
CA TYR A 186 -6.62 -15.33 -1.14
C TYR A 186 -7.06 -16.79 -1.33
N VAL A 187 -6.83 -17.67 -0.35
CA VAL A 187 -7.71 -18.83 -0.22
C VAL A 187 -9.06 -18.25 0.22
N LYS A 188 -10.10 -18.40 -0.63
CA LYS A 188 -11.45 -18.00 -0.24
C LYS A 188 -11.71 -18.58 1.14
N PRO A 189 -12.06 -17.77 2.15
CA PRO A 189 -12.32 -18.32 3.47
C PRO A 189 -13.37 -19.39 3.26
N ILE A 190 -13.01 -20.64 3.54
CA ILE A 190 -13.99 -21.68 3.73
C ILE A 190 -14.79 -21.11 4.89
N ARG A 191 -16.06 -20.72 4.63
CA ARG A 191 -16.95 -20.39 5.73
C ARG A 191 -16.80 -21.54 6.71
N ALA A 192 -16.47 -21.24 7.96
CA ALA A 192 -16.36 -22.27 8.99
C ALA A 192 -17.78 -22.79 9.22
N ASP A 193 -18.24 -23.59 8.27
CA ASP A 193 -19.45 -24.35 8.38
C ASP A 193 -19.26 -25.23 9.63
N PRO A 194 -20.33 -25.47 10.41
CA PRO A 194 -20.24 -26.32 11.58
C PRO A 194 -19.57 -27.66 11.20
N PRO A 195 -18.76 -28.25 12.09
CA PRO A 195 -18.08 -29.50 11.78
C PRO A 195 -19.11 -30.56 11.37
N TYR A 196 -19.00 -31.08 10.15
CA TYR A 196 -19.83 -32.15 9.65
C TYR A 196 -19.26 -33.49 10.10
N LEU A 197 -20.02 -34.24 10.88
CA LEU A 197 -19.72 -35.62 11.25
C LEU A 197 -20.66 -36.53 10.47
N LEU A 198 -20.11 -37.39 9.61
CA LEU A 198 -20.87 -38.38 8.86
C LEU A 198 -20.62 -39.77 9.47
N ALA A 199 -21.69 -40.45 9.87
CA ALA A 199 -21.61 -41.87 10.18
C ALA A 199 -21.49 -42.63 8.85
N LEU A 200 -20.39 -43.36 8.71
CA LEU A 200 -20.11 -44.24 7.58
C LEU A 200 -20.04 -45.67 8.12
N ASP A 201 -20.37 -46.63 7.27
CA ASP A 201 -20.18 -48.04 7.60
C ASP A 201 -18.69 -48.34 7.77
N GLU A 202 -18.36 -49.32 8.61
CA GLU A 202 -16.97 -49.63 8.98
C GLU A 202 -16.09 -50.00 7.79
N ASP A 203 -16.70 -50.55 6.73
CA ASP A 203 -16.03 -50.97 5.49
C ASP A 203 -16.01 -49.87 4.41
N ALA A 204 -16.64 -48.72 4.65
CA ALA A 204 -16.74 -47.64 3.66
C ALA A 204 -15.46 -46.79 3.60
N VAL A 205 -14.92 -46.62 2.40
CA VAL A 205 -13.76 -45.75 2.16
C VAL A 205 -14.22 -44.32 1.90
N PHE A 206 -13.80 -43.38 2.74
CA PHE A 206 -14.14 -41.96 2.59
C PHE A 206 -13.03 -41.18 1.89
N GLU A 207 -13.25 -40.86 0.61
CA GLU A 207 -12.27 -40.16 -0.21
C GLU A 207 -12.43 -38.63 -0.14
N LYS A 208 -11.36 -37.92 -0.51
CA LYS A 208 -11.36 -36.44 -0.57
C LYS A 208 -12.48 -35.88 -1.44
N GLU A 209 -12.88 -36.62 -2.48
CA GLU A 209 -13.97 -36.22 -3.37
C GLU A 209 -15.33 -36.24 -2.68
N ASP A 210 -15.57 -37.21 -1.80
CA ASP A 210 -16.83 -37.32 -1.05
C ASP A 210 -16.93 -36.23 0.01
N ALA A 211 -15.82 -35.90 0.68
CA ALA A 211 -15.73 -34.72 1.54
C ALA A 211 -16.03 -33.42 0.77
N LEU A 212 -15.51 -33.27 -0.45
CA LEU A 212 -15.79 -32.11 -1.30
C LEU A 212 -17.25 -32.06 -1.75
N ARG A 213 -17.88 -33.20 -2.05
CA ARG A 213 -19.31 -33.28 -2.38
C ARG A 213 -20.16 -32.82 -1.20
N MET A 214 -19.85 -33.28 0.02
CA MET A 214 -20.54 -32.86 1.24
C MET A 214 -20.43 -31.34 1.49
N LEU A 215 -19.21 -30.79 1.43
CA LEU A 215 -18.99 -29.36 1.66
C LEU A 215 -19.64 -28.48 0.58
N LYS A 216 -19.64 -28.91 -0.69
CA LYS A 216 -20.29 -28.17 -1.78
C LYS A 216 -21.81 -28.21 -1.71
N ALA A 217 -22.39 -29.35 -1.30
CA ALA A 217 -23.83 -29.47 -1.11
C ALA A 217 -24.35 -28.54 0.00
N GLY A 218 -23.59 -28.40 1.11
CA GLY A 218 -23.88 -27.40 2.15
C GLY A 218 -23.70 -25.95 1.70
N SER A 219 -22.82 -25.70 0.73
CA SER A 219 -22.53 -24.38 0.15
C SER A 219 -23.52 -23.93 -0.93
N ALA A 220 -24.65 -24.62 -1.11
CA ALA A 220 -25.71 -24.27 -2.08
C ALA A 220 -26.36 -22.88 -1.84
N HIS A 221 -25.92 -22.13 -0.83
CA HIS A 221 -26.24 -20.72 -0.61
C HIS A 221 -25.15 -19.73 -1.04
N GLY A 222 -24.19 -20.10 -1.89
CA GLY A 222 -23.23 -19.11 -2.37
C GLY A 222 -22.13 -19.57 -3.30
N THR A 223 -22.43 -20.36 -4.33
CA THR A 223 -21.53 -20.43 -5.49
C THR A 223 -22.27 -19.98 -6.73
N ASP A 224 -21.99 -18.75 -7.15
CA ASP A 224 -22.40 -18.16 -8.42
C ASP A 224 -22.14 -19.16 -9.55
N SER A 225 -23.17 -19.92 -9.91
CA SER A 225 -23.07 -20.87 -10.99
C SER A 225 -22.93 -20.08 -12.30
N ALA A 226 -22.25 -20.65 -13.30
CA ALA A 226 -22.17 -20.04 -14.62
C ALA A 226 -23.58 -19.74 -15.22
N ALA A 227 -24.62 -20.41 -14.73
CA ALA A 227 -26.02 -20.14 -15.04
C ALA A 227 -26.51 -18.81 -14.42
N GLU A 228 -26.17 -18.50 -13.17
CA GLU A 228 -26.49 -17.21 -12.55
C GLU A 228 -25.73 -16.04 -13.18
N ARG A 229 -24.49 -16.25 -13.61
CA ARG A 229 -23.74 -15.24 -14.39
C ARG A 229 -24.37 -14.98 -15.75
N LYS A 230 -24.86 -16.02 -16.44
CA LYS A 230 -25.61 -15.87 -17.70
C LYS A 230 -26.95 -15.18 -17.46
N ALA A 231 -27.68 -15.57 -16.42
CA ALA A 231 -28.95 -14.96 -16.03
C ALA A 231 -28.80 -13.49 -15.58
N PHE A 232 -27.72 -13.13 -14.89
CA PHE A 232 -27.42 -11.74 -14.53
C PHE A 232 -27.02 -10.93 -15.77
N LYS A 233 -26.22 -11.51 -16.68
CA LYS A 233 -25.84 -10.84 -17.94
C LYS A 233 -27.06 -10.59 -18.84
N GLU A 234 -27.99 -11.54 -18.90
CA GLU A 234 -29.27 -11.42 -19.60
C GLU A 234 -30.22 -10.41 -18.94
N LYS A 235 -30.32 -10.42 -17.60
CA LYS A 235 -31.07 -9.40 -16.83
C LYS A 235 -30.46 -8.00 -16.94
N SER A 236 -29.14 -7.89 -17.08
CA SER A 236 -28.45 -6.60 -17.24
C SER A 236 -28.58 -6.01 -18.66
N LYS A 237 -28.65 -6.85 -19.70
CA LYS A 237 -28.95 -6.41 -21.07
C LYS A 237 -30.39 -5.90 -21.25
N LYS A 238 -31.32 -6.31 -20.38
CA LYS A 238 -32.72 -5.82 -20.37
C LYS A 238 -32.92 -4.49 -19.61
N LYS A 239 -31.87 -3.91 -19.02
CA LYS A 239 -31.95 -2.68 -18.23
C LYS A 239 -31.09 -1.56 -18.79
N GLU A 240 -31.18 -1.30 -20.10
CA GLU A 240 -30.72 0.01 -20.58
C GLU A 240 -31.71 1.07 -20.06
N PRO A 241 -31.24 2.11 -19.36
CA PRO A 241 -32.12 3.17 -18.89
C PRO A 241 -32.63 3.95 -20.10
N VAL A 242 -33.94 3.89 -20.34
CA VAL A 242 -34.59 4.83 -21.27
C VAL A 242 -34.64 6.18 -20.56
N VAL A 243 -33.61 6.99 -20.79
CA VAL A 243 -33.51 8.33 -20.23
C VAL A 243 -34.39 9.25 -21.06
N PHE A 244 -35.54 9.64 -20.52
CA PHE A 244 -36.35 10.68 -21.12
C PHE A 244 -35.87 12.05 -20.65
N VAL A 245 -35.27 12.78 -21.58
CA VAL A 245 -34.89 14.18 -21.40
C VAL A 245 -36.01 15.05 -21.96
N LYS A 246 -36.65 15.84 -21.11
CA LYS A 246 -37.58 16.87 -21.56
C LYS A 246 -37.01 18.25 -21.26
N GLU A 247 -36.73 19.00 -22.31
CA GLU A 247 -36.33 20.40 -22.17
C GLU A 247 -37.57 21.26 -21.97
N THR A 248 -37.55 22.07 -20.92
CA THR A 248 -38.59 23.06 -20.64
C THR A 248 -37.97 24.44 -20.61
N LYS A 249 -38.78 25.51 -20.73
CA LYS A 249 -38.31 26.91 -20.65
C LYS A 249 -37.56 27.25 -19.35
N ARG A 250 -37.64 26.38 -18.32
CA ARG A 250 -37.00 26.52 -17.00
C ARG A 250 -35.78 25.61 -16.80
N GLY A 251 -35.38 24.83 -17.82
CA GLY A 251 -34.22 23.94 -17.77
C GLY A 251 -34.52 22.51 -18.20
N LYS A 252 -33.46 21.68 -18.21
CA LYS A 252 -33.46 20.28 -18.64
C LYS A 252 -33.87 19.38 -17.47
N MET A 253 -35.02 18.72 -17.58
CA MET A 253 -35.41 17.68 -16.62
C MET A 253 -35.12 16.29 -17.18
N VAL A 254 -34.48 15.48 -16.36
CA VAL A 254 -34.13 14.09 -16.68
C VAL A 254 -34.99 13.18 -15.82
N PHE A 255 -35.87 12.41 -16.45
CA PHE A 255 -36.73 11.44 -15.77
C PHE A 255 -36.15 10.03 -15.94
N ASN A 256 -35.91 9.35 -14.83
CA ASN A 256 -35.51 7.94 -14.83
C ASN A 256 -36.66 7.12 -14.25
N LEU A 257 -37.43 6.46 -15.13
CA LEU A 257 -38.73 5.87 -14.80
C LEU A 257 -38.70 4.36 -14.51
N ASN A 258 -37.55 3.69 -14.59
CA ASN A 258 -37.47 2.21 -14.46
C ASN A 258 -36.98 1.72 -13.09
N ALA A 259 -37.30 2.42 -12.01
CA ALA A 259 -37.28 1.78 -10.71
C ALA A 259 -38.57 0.98 -10.57
N ASP A 260 -38.60 -0.26 -11.07
CA ASP A 260 -39.61 -1.26 -10.71
C ASP A 260 -39.44 -1.55 -9.21
N VAL A 261 -39.96 -0.65 -8.38
CA VAL A 261 -40.06 -0.86 -6.94
C VAL A 261 -41.32 -1.69 -6.74
N THR A 262 -41.15 -2.92 -6.26
CA THR A 262 -42.27 -3.77 -5.87
C THR A 262 -43.15 -3.01 -4.87
N GLN A 263 -44.47 -2.98 -5.12
CA GLN A 263 -45.43 -2.31 -4.24
C GLN A 263 -45.23 -2.84 -2.81
N GLY A 264 -44.70 -2.00 -1.91
CA GLY A 264 -44.35 -2.37 -0.54
C GLY A 264 -42.96 -1.94 -0.07
N HIS A 265 -42.03 -1.65 -0.99
CA HIS A 265 -40.65 -1.23 -0.64
C HIS A 265 -40.39 0.29 -0.74
N VAL A 266 -41.40 1.09 -1.10
CA VAL A 266 -41.29 2.56 -1.10
C VAL A 266 -41.62 3.09 0.30
N LYS A 267 -40.60 3.29 1.13
CA LYS A 267 -40.75 4.02 2.41
C LYS A 267 -40.65 5.53 2.15
N ARG A 268 -41.79 6.23 2.10
CA ARG A 268 -41.80 7.69 2.32
C ARG A 268 -41.79 7.94 3.82
N VAL A 269 -40.67 8.38 4.36
CA VAL A 269 -40.59 8.85 5.75
C VAL A 269 -41.05 10.30 5.76
N TYR A 270 -42.29 10.55 6.16
CA TYR A 270 -42.75 11.92 6.42
C TYR A 270 -42.24 12.32 7.80
N LYS A 271 -41.34 13.30 7.85
CA LYS A 271 -40.93 13.93 9.10
C LYS A 271 -41.97 14.97 9.46
N THR A 272 -42.86 14.67 10.39
CA THR A 272 -43.80 15.65 10.95
C THR A 272 -43.08 16.46 12.02
N GLU A 273 -42.73 17.70 11.68
CA GLU A 273 -42.29 18.68 12.68
C GLU A 273 -43.53 19.25 13.38
N LEU A 274 -43.85 18.72 14.57
CA LEU A 274 -44.83 19.31 15.48
C LEU A 274 -44.26 20.63 15.99
N LYS A 275 -44.75 21.75 15.45
CA LYS A 275 -44.61 23.06 16.10
C LYS A 275 -45.59 23.11 17.27
N SER A 276 -45.07 23.11 18.50
CA SER A 276 -45.85 23.48 19.67
C SER A 276 -46.17 24.98 19.56
N TYR A 277 -47.46 25.31 19.62
CA TYR A 277 -47.94 26.66 19.89
C TYR A 277 -48.00 26.91 21.40
#